data_AF-A0A7C3Y7X7-F1
#
_entry.id   AF-A0A7C3Y7X7-F1
#
_cell.length_a   1.000
_cell.length_b   1.000
_cell.length_c   1.000
_cell.angle_alpha   90.00
_cell.angle_beta   90.00
_cell.angle_gamma   90.00
#
_symmetry.space_group_name_H-M   'P 1'
#
loop_
_entity.id
_entity.type
_entity.pdbx_description
1 polymer ?
#
loop_
_entity_poly.entity_id
_entity_poly.type
_entity_poly.pdbx_seq_one_letter_code
_entity_poly.pdbx_strand_id
1 'polypeptide(L)'
;FDHLPIVDEDGKVVGIVTSWDIAVAVGKGKRRLSEVMTSKVITAGEDEPIDAVARRLETHNISGAPVVDQRGRLRGIVTTDDISRLFGRRRE
;
A
#
# COMPACT_ATOMS: atom_id res chain seq x y z
N PHE A 1 -3.90 -5.13 -10.29
CA PHE A 1 -4.07 -5.12 -8.83
C PHE A 1 -2.74 -5.57 -8.27
N ASP A 2 -1.89 -4.61 -7.91
CA ASP A 2 -0.45 -4.86 -7.70
C ASP A 2 -0.03 -4.68 -6.25
N HIS A 3 -0.98 -4.45 -5.34
CA HIS A 3 -0.72 -4.21 -3.93
C HIS A 3 -1.73 -4.98 -3.09
N LEU A 4 -1.24 -5.84 -2.22
CA LEU A 4 -2.02 -6.70 -1.34
C LEU A 4 -1.58 -6.47 0.11
N PRO A 5 -2.34 -5.68 0.89
CA PRO A 5 -2.12 -5.54 2.32
C PRO A 5 -2.37 -6.88 3.03
N ILE A 6 -1.48 -7.24 3.95
CA ILE A 6 -1.60 -8.41 4.81
C ILE A 6 -2.02 -7.93 6.19
N VAL A 7 -3.05 -8.55 6.75
CA VAL A 7 -3.60 -8.20 8.07
C VAL A 7 -3.49 -9.36 9.05
N ASP A 8 -3.43 -9.05 10.34
CA ASP A 8 -3.61 -10.02 11.41
C ASP A 8 -5.10 -10.35 11.67
N GLU A 9 -5.36 -11.18 12.68
CA GLU A 9 -6.71 -11.61 13.07
C GLU A 9 -7.59 -10.44 13.55
N ASP A 10 -6.98 -9.35 14.06
CA ASP A 10 -7.67 -8.14 14.49
C ASP A 10 -7.91 -7.14 13.33
N GLY A 11 -7.44 -7.49 12.13
CA GLY A 11 -7.52 -6.67 10.91
C GLY A 11 -6.48 -5.55 10.84
N LYS A 12 -5.44 -5.56 11.70
CA LYS A 12 -4.34 -4.59 11.65
C LYS A 12 -3.37 -4.95 10.54
N VAL A 13 -2.85 -3.92 9.86
CA VAL A 13 -1.89 -4.12 8.78
C VAL A 13 -0.54 -4.56 9.35
N VAL A 14 -0.08 -5.74 8.93
CA VAL A 14 1.21 -6.34 9.34
C VAL A 14 2.21 -6.48 8.20
N GLY A 15 1.77 -6.26 6.97
CA GLY A 15 2.63 -6.31 5.80
C GLY A 15 1.94 -5.83 4.52
N ILE A 16 2.71 -5.70 3.46
CA ILE A 16 2.20 -5.51 2.11
C ILE A 16 3.03 -6.35 1.13
N VAL A 17 2.36 -6.91 0.13
CA VAL A 17 2.98 -7.66 -0.97
C VAL A 17 2.53 -7.06 -2.29
N THR A 18 3.48 -6.90 -3.19
CA THR A 18 3.23 -6.48 -4.57
C THR A 18 3.62 -7.57 -5.56
N SER A 19 3.16 -7.43 -6.80
CA SER A 19 3.57 -8.30 -7.91
C SER A 19 5.10 -8.39 -8.05
N TRP A 20 5.80 -7.28 -7.76
CA TRP A 20 7.27 -7.22 -7.74
C TRP A 20 7.88 -8.09 -6.64
N ASP A 21 7.33 -8.02 -5.43
CA ASP A 21 7.83 -8.82 -4.30
C ASP A 21 7.72 -10.32 -4.57
N ILE A 22 6.60 -10.75 -5.17
CA ILE A 22 6.39 -12.14 -5.57
C ILE A 22 7.40 -12.58 -6.63
N ALA A 23 7.63 -11.76 -7.66
CA ALA A 23 8.60 -12.06 -8.70
C ALA A 23 10.02 -12.24 -8.11
N VAL A 24 10.42 -11.32 -7.23
CA VAL A 24 11.72 -11.38 -6.54
C VAL A 24 11.82 -12.60 -5.62
N ALA A 25 10.73 -12.95 -4.93
CA ALA A 25 10.67 -14.09 -4.01
C ALA A 25 10.85 -15.43 -4.72
N VAL A 26 10.18 -15.62 -5.85
CA VAL A 26 10.30 -16.85 -6.66
C VAL A 26 11.74 -17.03 -7.12
N GLY A 27 12.38 -15.96 -7.63
CA GLY A 27 13.78 -16.01 -8.04
C GLY A 27 14.76 -16.34 -6.90
N LYS A 28 14.40 -16.02 -5.65
CA LYS A 28 15.21 -16.29 -4.45
C LYS A 28 14.82 -17.58 -3.71
N GLY A 29 13.90 -18.38 -4.26
CA GLY A 29 13.44 -19.62 -3.65
C GLY A 29 12.70 -19.44 -2.32
N LYS A 30 12.13 -18.26 -2.06
CA LYS A 30 11.30 -18.00 -0.88
C LYS A 30 9.96 -18.72 -1.01
N ARG A 31 9.44 -19.26 0.09
CA ARG A 31 8.25 -20.13 0.07
C ARG A 31 7.11 -19.66 0.96
N ARG A 32 7.34 -18.71 1.86
CA ARG A 32 6.32 -18.18 2.77
C ARG A 32 6.07 -16.71 2.51
N LEU A 33 4.80 -16.30 2.55
CA LEU A 33 4.39 -14.90 2.38
C LEU A 33 5.08 -13.96 3.39
N SER A 34 5.24 -14.42 4.63
CA SER A 34 5.94 -13.70 5.69
C SER A 34 7.42 -13.42 5.41
N GLU A 35 8.06 -14.18 4.50
CA GLU A 35 9.45 -13.96 4.06
C GLU A 35 9.55 -12.98 2.88
N VAL A 36 8.42 -12.66 2.26
CA VAL A 36 8.32 -11.90 1.01
C VAL A 36 7.72 -10.53 1.25
N MET A 37 6.76 -10.42 2.18
CA MET A 37 6.09 -9.18 2.48
C MET A 37 7.03 -8.13 3.06
N THR A 38 6.76 -6.87 2.74
CA THR A 38 7.37 -5.74 3.42
C THR A 38 6.62 -5.50 4.74
N SER A 39 7.27 -5.72 5.88
CA SER A 39 6.64 -5.56 7.21
C SER A 39 6.57 -4.11 7.69
N LYS A 40 7.52 -3.25 7.25
CA LYS A 40 7.49 -1.81 7.58
C LYS A 40 6.59 -1.09 6.57
N VAL A 41 5.29 -1.21 6.81
CA VAL A 41 4.28 -0.67 5.91
C VAL A 41 4.09 0.83 6.13
N ILE A 42 4.18 1.59 5.04
CA ILE A 42 3.76 2.99 5.03
C ILE A 42 2.25 3.01 4.76
N THR A 43 1.48 3.61 5.66
CA THR A 43 0.02 3.67 5.59
C THR A 43 -0.47 5.10 5.38
N ALA A 44 -1.74 5.24 4.98
CA ALA A 44 -2.51 6.49 4.95
C ALA A 44 -3.62 6.43 6.00
N GLY A 45 -3.93 7.56 6.63
CA GLY A 45 -5.11 7.66 7.51
C GLY A 45 -6.40 7.78 6.68
N GLU A 46 -7.50 7.20 7.15
CA GLU A 46 -8.79 7.29 6.43
C GLU A 46 -9.34 8.72 6.28
N ASP A 47 -8.96 9.63 7.19
CA ASP A 47 -9.34 11.05 7.16
C ASP A 47 -8.23 11.97 6.63
N GLU A 48 -7.17 11.42 6.04
CA GLU A 48 -6.02 12.19 5.61
C GLU A 48 -6.27 12.94 4.28
N PRO A 49 -5.83 14.21 4.15
CA PRO A 49 -5.87 14.92 2.87
C PRO A 49 -5.10 14.19 1.76
N ILE A 50 -5.69 14.11 0.56
CA ILE A 50 -5.13 13.32 -0.54
C ILE A 50 -3.77 13.84 -1.04
N ASP A 51 -3.50 15.13 -0.90
CA ASP A 51 -2.21 15.74 -1.22
C ASP A 51 -1.10 15.33 -0.24
N ALA A 52 -1.46 15.13 1.04
CA ALA A 52 -0.54 14.59 2.03
C ALA A 52 -0.21 13.12 1.76
N VAL A 53 -1.22 12.32 1.37
CA VAL A 53 -1.01 10.94 0.92
C VAL A 53 -0.13 10.90 -0.33
N ALA A 54 -0.42 11.71 -1.36
CA ALA A 54 0.37 11.77 -2.59
C ALA A 54 1.85 12.11 -2.31
N ARG A 55 2.10 13.14 -1.50
CA ARG A 55 3.45 13.52 -1.07
C ARG A 55 4.15 12.39 -0.32
N ARG A 56 3.42 11.63 0.52
CA ARG A 56 4.01 10.51 1.26
C ARG A 56 4.44 9.39 0.32
N LEU A 57 3.60 9.03 -0.66
CA LEU A 57 3.93 8.02 -1.67
C LEU A 57 5.19 8.41 -2.45
N GLU A 58 5.28 9.66 -2.89
CA GLU A 58 6.46 10.22 -3.58
C GLU A 58 7.70 10.19 -2.69
N THR A 59 7.60 10.69 -1.45
CA THR A 59 8.73 10.77 -0.50
C THR A 59 9.33 9.39 -0.20
N HIS A 60 8.49 8.36 -0.15
CA HIS A 60 8.93 6.99 0.15
C HIS A 60 9.22 6.16 -1.11
N ASN A 61 9.06 6.75 -2.31
CA ASN A 61 9.21 6.09 -3.61
C ASN A 61 8.40 4.78 -3.70
N ILE A 62 7.12 4.84 -3.31
CA ILE A 62 6.17 3.72 -3.36
C ILE A 62 4.94 4.09 -4.18
N SER A 63 4.29 3.10 -4.80
CA SER A 63 3.14 3.31 -5.69
C SER A 63 1.78 3.05 -5.03
N GLY A 64 1.75 2.65 -3.77
CA GLY A 64 0.52 2.47 -3.02
C GLY A 64 0.72 2.37 -1.52
N ALA A 65 -0.33 2.73 -0.78
CA ALA A 65 -0.37 2.67 0.67
C ALA A 65 -1.71 2.11 1.15
N PRO A 66 -1.73 1.18 2.13
CA PRO A 66 -2.95 0.78 2.80
C PRO A 66 -3.55 1.95 3.56
N VAL A 67 -4.86 2.12 3.46
CA VAL A 67 -5.62 3.10 4.24
C VAL A 67 -6.06 2.45 5.54
N VAL A 68 -5.78 3.07 6.68
CA VAL A 68 -6.07 2.53 8.00
C VAL A 68 -6.86 3.50 8.87
N ASP A 69 -7.64 2.95 9.80
CA ASP A 69 -8.29 3.73 10.86
C ASP A 69 -7.31 4.10 11.98
N GLN A 70 -7.79 4.84 12.99
CA GLN A 70 -7.01 5.25 14.16
C GLN A 70 -6.46 4.09 14.99
N ARG A 71 -7.01 2.87 14.85
CA ARG A 71 -6.57 1.65 15.53
C ARG A 71 -5.61 0.82 14.66
N GLY A 72 -5.25 1.32 13.48
CA GLY A 72 -4.36 0.66 12.52
C GLY A 72 -5.03 -0.44 11.71
N ARG A 73 -6.37 -0.54 11.74
CA ARG A 73 -7.11 -1.56 10.98
C ARG A 73 -7.28 -1.15 9.54
N LEU A 74 -7.15 -2.11 8.62
CA LEU A 74 -7.29 -1.87 7.19
C LEU A 74 -8.71 -1.41 6.83
N ARG A 75 -8.78 -0.32 6.07
CA ARG A 75 -10.03 0.24 5.53
C ARG A 75 -10.09 0.20 4.01
N GLY A 76 -8.93 0.17 3.36
CA GLY A 76 -8.82 0.06 1.92
C GLY A 76 -7.37 0.25 1.45
N ILE A 77 -7.22 0.62 0.19
CA ILE A 77 -5.92 0.92 -0.40
C ILE A 77 -6.04 2.10 -1.34
N VAL A 78 -4.99 2.93 -1.40
CA VAL A 78 -4.86 4.01 -2.36
C VAL A 78 -3.54 3.86 -3.10
N THR A 79 -3.59 4.03 -4.41
CA THR A 79 -2.42 3.93 -5.31
C THR A 79 -2.15 5.24 -6.02
N THR A 80 -0.95 5.39 -6.57
CA THR A 80 -0.61 6.52 -7.45
C THR A 80 -1.54 6.59 -8.66
N ASP A 81 -2.06 5.46 -9.15
CA ASP A 81 -3.01 5.40 -10.25
C ASP A 81 -4.38 5.98 -9.87
N ASP A 82 -4.86 5.67 -8.66
CA ASP A 82 -6.10 6.24 -8.12
C ASP A 82 -5.99 7.76 -8.01
N ILE A 83 -4.87 8.25 -7.48
CA ILE A 83 -4.57 9.67 -7.33
C ILE A 83 -4.46 10.33 -8.71
N SER A 84 -3.71 9.74 -9.64
CA SER A 84 -3.52 10.26 -11.01
C SER A 84 -4.86 10.42 -11.75
N ARG A 85 -5.78 9.47 -11.61
CA ARG A 85 -7.13 9.56 -12.21
C ARG A 85 -7.95 10.74 -11.69
N LEU A 86 -7.73 11.18 -10.45
CA LEU A 86 -8.41 12.36 -9.90
C LEU A 86 -7.86 13.66 -10.49
N PHE A 87 -6.55 13.73 -10.76
CA PHE A 87 -5.94 14.91 -11.38
C PHE A 87 -6.13 14.96 -12.90
N GLY A 88 -6.19 13.79 -13.57
CA GLY A 88 -6.45 13.70 -15.01
C GLY A 88 -7.85 14.17 -15.43
N ARG A 89 -8.81 14.22 -14.50
CA ARG A 89 -10.15 14.77 -14.71
C ARG A 89 -10.24 16.31 -14.68
N ARG A 90 -9.14 17.00 -14.35
CA ARG A 90 -9.09 18.47 -14.23
C ARG A 90 -8.58 19.19 -15.49
N ARG A 91 -8.81 18.60 -16.67
CA ARG A 91 -8.61 19.26 -17.95
C ARG A 91 -9.96 19.58 -18.58
N GLU A 92 -10.46 20.76 -18.23
CA GLU A 92 -11.45 21.54 -18.99
C GLU A 92 -10.80 22.89 -19.33
#